data_AF-A0A7Y9GKR3-F1
#
_entry.id   AF-A0A7Y9GKR3-F1
#
_cell.length_a   1.000
_cell.length_b   1.000
_cell.length_c   1.000
_cell.angle_alpha   90.00
_cell.angle_beta   90.00
_cell.angle_gamma   90.00
#
_symmetry.space_group_name_H-M   'P 1'
#
loop_
_entity.id
_entity.type
_entity.pdbx_description
1 polymer ?
#
loop_
_entity_poly.entity_id
_entity_poly.type
_entity_poly.pdbx_seq_one_letter_code
_entity_poly.pdbx_strand_id
1 'polypeptide(L)'
;MLAFNLAGGEMDPIAGLRRWFARLPSWVRVAVGVLTIALGVVITFRPTTSLGVLALLIGAGLVLTGVLELTGGGEVEPGARPPRWRGLLAGVWIAAGAFVLAWPGLTVRVLALVVGIALILNGVASGLAAFRRGITADARVASGAFGVAGVAFGVLALAWPDITLLVVAVVFGARLIMSGVGVVWVSLRPRERRDATAADETDAAPRPRTWRRWARTVAAVLALVPAGVAASVSLSISSASPVVDDFYAAPRTVPDEPGELIRAAPFTRGVPDDAIGWRILYTTTNLDGHPAISSGIVVVPREGEGDWPVIDWAHGTTGVAQHCAPSLSPEPFESGALFVLPEVIANGWALVATDYIGLGTAGPHPYLIGEPTGHAVLDAVRAARQLDEARLGEQTVVWGHSQGGGAALWTGVLADEYAPDVPLDGVAALAPAADLAGLAGDLPSLTGGSLVMSFVIAAYAQVYEDVTYREYVRPGAEVTVREMATRCFADPATLVSVLALMGLSRDPDILASDPTSGPLGARLAANTPPADVAVPLLIGQGAADRLILRETQDAYVDGLCAAGRQVDYRVYEGRDHVPLVQPDSPLIPELLEWTRSRLAGDPVEPGCVRSGP
;
A
#
# COMPACT_ATOMS: atom_id res chain seq x y z
N MET A 1 -22.74 -17.19 -14.89
CA MET A 1 -23.98 -17.99 -14.86
C MET A 1 -25.13 -17.05 -14.53
N LEU A 2 -25.66 -16.38 -15.56
CA LEU A 2 -26.87 -15.56 -15.49
C LEU A 2 -27.94 -16.32 -16.29
N ALA A 3 -28.97 -16.80 -15.61
CA ALA A 3 -30.08 -17.52 -16.25
C ALA A 3 -31.20 -16.53 -16.55
N PHE A 4 -31.22 -16.01 -17.78
CA PHE A 4 -32.42 -15.42 -18.36
C PHE A 4 -33.33 -16.56 -18.81
N ASN A 5 -34.53 -16.63 -18.24
CA ASN A 5 -35.54 -17.62 -18.58
C ASN A 5 -36.57 -16.92 -19.47
N LEU A 6 -36.46 -17.08 -20.78
CA LEU A 6 -37.52 -16.76 -21.73
C LEU A 6 -37.94 -18.04 -22.44
N ALA A 7 -39.26 -18.26 -22.44
CA ALA A 7 -39.91 -19.41 -23.02
C ALA A 7 -39.69 -19.47 -24.53
N GLY A 8 -39.27 -20.64 -25.02
CA GLY A 8 -39.08 -20.96 -26.42
C GLY A 8 -38.04 -22.07 -26.52
N GLY A 9 -38.40 -23.22 -27.09
CA GLY A 9 -37.56 -24.41 -27.10
C GLY A 9 -36.22 -24.18 -27.79
N GLU A 10 -35.14 -24.10 -27.02
CA GLU A 10 -33.77 -24.17 -27.51
C GLU A 10 -33.00 -25.25 -26.72
N MET A 11 -32.24 -26.05 -27.45
CA MET A 11 -31.41 -27.12 -26.92
C MET A 11 -30.45 -26.58 -25.86
N ASP A 12 -30.53 -27.08 -24.61
CA ASP A 12 -29.55 -26.78 -23.57
C ASP A 12 -28.14 -27.19 -24.05
N PRO A 13 -27.25 -26.25 -24.43
CA PRO A 13 -25.93 -26.57 -25.00
C PRO A 13 -25.06 -27.33 -23.99
N ILE A 14 -25.35 -27.15 -22.71
CA ILE A 14 -24.64 -27.75 -21.58
C ILE A 14 -25.01 -29.24 -21.42
N ALA A 15 -26.23 -29.62 -21.80
CA ALA A 15 -26.68 -31.02 -21.79
C ALA A 15 -25.98 -31.86 -22.87
N GLY A 16 -25.62 -31.27 -24.01
CA GLY A 16 -24.80 -31.90 -25.04
C GLY A 16 -23.38 -32.19 -24.53
N LEU A 17 -22.74 -31.17 -23.95
CA LEU A 17 -21.38 -31.25 -23.42
C LEU A 17 -21.27 -32.27 -22.27
N ARG A 18 -22.25 -32.30 -21.34
CA ARG A 18 -22.30 -33.29 -20.26
C ARG A 18 -22.42 -34.72 -20.78
N ARG A 19 -23.25 -34.95 -21.80
CA ARG A 19 -23.42 -36.27 -22.42
C ARG A 19 -22.16 -36.72 -23.14
N TRP A 20 -21.47 -35.81 -23.84
CA TRP A 20 -20.19 -36.08 -24.48
C TRP A 20 -19.09 -36.40 -23.45
N PHE A 21 -18.95 -35.58 -22.40
CA PHE A 21 -17.96 -35.80 -21.33
C PHE A 21 -18.20 -37.13 -20.59
N ALA A 22 -19.46 -37.52 -20.39
CA ALA A 22 -19.81 -38.79 -19.77
C ALA A 22 -19.41 -40.03 -20.60
N ARG A 23 -19.22 -39.88 -21.92
CA ARG A 23 -18.78 -40.94 -22.86
C ARG A 23 -17.28 -41.13 -22.91
N LEU A 24 -16.49 -40.21 -22.33
CA LEU A 24 -15.04 -40.33 -22.30
C LEU A 24 -14.59 -41.49 -21.38
N PRO A 25 -13.46 -42.16 -21.71
CA PRO A 25 -12.86 -43.16 -20.83
C PRO A 25 -12.63 -42.61 -19.42
N SER A 26 -12.76 -43.46 -18.40
CA SER A 26 -12.59 -43.07 -17.00
C SER A 26 -11.25 -42.40 -16.73
N TRP A 27 -10.17 -42.87 -17.34
CA TRP A 27 -8.82 -42.29 -17.21
C TRP A 27 -8.74 -40.85 -17.76
N VAL A 28 -9.44 -40.55 -18.87
CA VAL A 28 -9.51 -39.18 -19.43
C VAL A 28 -10.25 -38.25 -18.48
N ARG A 29 -11.36 -38.73 -17.88
CA ARG A 29 -12.13 -37.93 -16.91
C ARG A 29 -11.36 -37.69 -15.62
N VAL A 30 -10.60 -38.69 -15.14
CA VAL A 30 -9.70 -38.53 -14.00
C VAL A 30 -8.59 -37.54 -14.34
N ALA A 31 -7.96 -37.63 -15.52
CA ALA A 31 -6.94 -36.68 -15.96
C ALA A 31 -7.49 -35.24 -16.02
N VAL A 32 -8.69 -35.04 -16.59
CA VAL A 32 -9.37 -33.74 -16.60
C VAL A 32 -9.68 -33.25 -15.17
N GLY A 33 -10.12 -34.14 -14.28
CA GLY A 33 -10.36 -33.82 -12.88
C GLY A 33 -9.09 -33.38 -12.15
N VAL A 34 -7.97 -34.09 -12.33
CA VAL A 34 -6.65 -33.75 -11.78
C VAL A 34 -6.11 -32.44 -12.34
N LEU A 35 -6.22 -32.21 -13.66
CA LEU A 35 -5.86 -30.93 -14.29
C LEU A 35 -6.70 -29.77 -13.75
N THR A 36 -7.99 -29.99 -13.51
CA THR A 36 -8.89 -28.98 -12.93
C THR A 36 -8.51 -28.66 -11.48
N ILE A 37 -8.11 -29.66 -10.69
CA ILE A 37 -7.58 -29.47 -9.33
C ILE A 37 -6.27 -28.67 -9.39
N ALA A 38 -5.32 -29.06 -10.23
CA ALA A 38 -4.03 -28.40 -10.37
C ALA A 38 -4.20 -26.92 -10.78
N LEU A 39 -5.05 -26.66 -11.77
CA LEU A 39 -5.40 -25.30 -12.18
C LEU A 39 -6.06 -24.50 -11.04
N GLY A 40 -6.98 -25.11 -10.30
CA GLY A 40 -7.62 -24.48 -9.14
C GLY A 40 -6.63 -24.16 -8.02
N VAL A 41 -5.65 -25.04 -7.76
CA VAL A 41 -4.56 -24.81 -6.79
C VAL A 41 -3.68 -23.64 -7.24
N VAL A 42 -3.25 -23.60 -8.50
CA VAL A 42 -2.45 -22.48 -9.04
C VAL A 42 -3.19 -21.15 -8.93
N ILE A 43 -4.47 -21.10 -9.29
CA ILE A 43 -5.30 -19.88 -9.20
C ILE A 43 -5.48 -19.45 -7.74
N THR A 44 -5.65 -20.39 -6.81
CA THR A 44 -5.84 -20.09 -5.38
C THR A 44 -4.58 -19.56 -4.72
N PHE A 45 -3.43 -20.17 -5.00
CA PHE A 45 -2.16 -19.86 -4.32
C PHE A 45 -1.31 -18.81 -5.06
N ARG A 46 -1.65 -18.48 -6.32
CA ARG A 46 -0.95 -17.45 -7.10
C ARG A 46 -1.92 -16.58 -7.92
N PRO A 47 -2.86 -15.86 -7.28
CA PRO A 47 -3.95 -15.17 -7.96
C PRO A 47 -3.47 -14.03 -8.87
N THR A 48 -2.46 -13.26 -8.49
CA THR A 48 -1.93 -12.12 -9.28
C THR A 48 -1.24 -12.58 -10.57
N THR A 49 -0.36 -13.60 -10.50
CA THR A 49 0.23 -14.19 -11.71
C THR A 49 -0.82 -14.95 -12.53
N SER A 50 -1.81 -15.55 -11.87
CA SER A 50 -2.90 -16.27 -12.54
C SER A 50 -3.87 -15.34 -13.26
N LEU A 51 -4.05 -14.08 -12.82
CA LEU A 51 -4.84 -13.08 -13.54
C LEU A 51 -4.17 -12.69 -14.86
N GLY A 52 -2.84 -12.52 -14.87
CA GLY A 52 -2.06 -12.32 -16.10
C GLY A 52 -2.13 -13.53 -17.04
N VAL A 53 -1.98 -14.74 -16.50
CA VAL A 53 -2.13 -15.99 -17.28
C VAL A 53 -3.56 -16.16 -17.78
N LEU A 54 -4.58 -15.82 -16.98
CA LEU A 54 -5.98 -15.91 -17.37
C LEU A 54 -6.32 -14.90 -18.47
N ALA A 55 -5.86 -13.66 -18.35
CA ALA A 55 -5.98 -12.65 -19.41
C ALA A 55 -5.27 -13.12 -20.69
N LEU A 56 -4.10 -13.76 -20.58
CA LEU A 56 -3.38 -14.32 -21.71
C LEU A 56 -4.13 -15.49 -22.36
N LEU A 57 -4.69 -16.40 -21.57
CA LEU A 57 -5.49 -17.53 -22.05
C LEU A 57 -6.81 -17.07 -22.68
N ILE A 58 -7.49 -16.10 -22.08
CA ILE A 58 -8.71 -15.50 -22.64
C ILE A 58 -8.37 -14.77 -23.93
N GLY A 59 -7.36 -13.89 -23.93
CA GLY A 59 -6.92 -13.15 -25.11
C GLY A 59 -6.53 -14.08 -26.26
N ALA A 60 -5.69 -15.08 -25.99
CA ALA A 60 -5.30 -16.10 -26.98
C ALA A 60 -6.51 -16.94 -27.45
N GLY A 61 -7.43 -17.28 -26.55
CA GLY A 61 -8.66 -18.01 -26.87
C GLY A 61 -9.63 -17.21 -27.75
N LEU A 62 -9.76 -15.91 -27.52
CA LEU A 62 -10.57 -14.99 -28.33
C LEU A 62 -9.97 -14.80 -29.72
N VAL A 63 -8.65 -14.62 -29.82
CA VAL A 63 -7.94 -14.58 -31.11
C VAL A 63 -8.12 -15.91 -31.85
N LEU A 64 -7.90 -17.04 -31.16
CA LEU A 64 -8.07 -18.36 -31.75
C LEU A 64 -9.51 -18.59 -32.22
N THR A 65 -10.51 -18.15 -31.45
CA THR A 65 -11.93 -18.25 -31.83
C THR A 65 -12.22 -17.41 -33.07
N GLY A 66 -11.73 -16.17 -33.14
CA GLY A 66 -11.89 -15.34 -34.32
C GLY A 66 -11.16 -15.92 -35.55
N VAL A 67 -9.96 -16.48 -35.40
CA VAL A 67 -9.25 -17.18 -36.47
C VAL A 67 -10.01 -18.43 -36.90
N LEU A 68 -10.51 -19.24 -35.96
CA LEU A 68 -11.32 -20.42 -36.26
C LEU A 68 -12.66 -20.07 -36.89
N GLU A 69 -13.21 -18.89 -36.65
CA GLU A 69 -14.43 -18.40 -37.29
C GLU A 69 -14.16 -17.86 -38.72
N LEU A 70 -12.92 -17.45 -39.01
CA LEU A 70 -12.44 -17.19 -40.38
C LEU A 70 -12.11 -18.47 -41.15
N THR A 71 -11.53 -19.49 -40.49
CA THR A 71 -11.09 -20.74 -41.13
C THR A 71 -12.14 -21.86 -41.08
N GLY A 72 -13.12 -21.73 -40.19
CA GLY A 72 -14.14 -22.73 -39.89
C GLY A 72 -15.25 -22.73 -40.91
N GLY A 73 -15.12 -23.64 -41.87
CA GLY A 73 -16.23 -24.16 -42.65
C GLY A 73 -17.27 -24.77 -41.73
N GLY A 74 -18.31 -23.98 -41.40
CA GLY A 74 -19.59 -24.59 -41.03
C GLY A 74 -20.02 -25.52 -42.16
N GLU A 75 -20.79 -26.56 -41.85
CA GLU A 75 -21.52 -27.37 -42.81
C GLU A 75 -22.44 -26.44 -43.63
N VAL A 76 -21.87 -25.79 -44.63
CA VAL A 76 -22.59 -24.99 -45.60
C VAL A 76 -22.94 -25.97 -46.69
N GLU A 77 -24.25 -26.17 -46.91
CA GLU A 77 -24.75 -26.90 -48.07
C GLU A 77 -23.95 -26.47 -49.31
N PRO A 78 -23.50 -27.41 -50.15
CA PRO A 78 -22.66 -27.09 -51.30
C PRO A 78 -23.37 -26.09 -52.22
N GLY A 79 -22.95 -24.82 -52.18
CA GLY A 79 -23.49 -23.74 -53.02
C GLY A 79 -23.79 -22.39 -52.33
N ALA A 80 -23.88 -22.31 -51.00
CA ALA A 80 -24.19 -21.04 -50.33
C ALA A 80 -22.94 -20.25 -49.91
N ARG A 81 -22.92 -18.93 -50.15
CA ARG A 81 -21.86 -18.04 -49.65
C ARG A 81 -22.06 -17.78 -48.16
N PRO A 82 -21.01 -17.86 -47.31
CA PRO A 82 -21.14 -17.52 -45.91
C PRO A 82 -21.56 -16.04 -45.76
N PRO A 83 -22.45 -15.71 -44.81
CA PRO A 83 -22.98 -14.37 -44.69
C PRO A 83 -21.90 -13.39 -44.21
N ARG A 84 -21.90 -12.16 -44.75
CA ARG A 84 -20.86 -11.13 -44.50
C ARG A 84 -20.68 -10.76 -43.02
N TRP A 85 -21.70 -10.95 -42.18
CA TRP A 85 -21.61 -10.68 -40.75
C TRP A 85 -20.64 -11.61 -40.01
N ARG A 86 -20.34 -12.81 -40.54
CA ARG A 86 -19.36 -13.73 -39.93
C ARG A 86 -17.95 -13.17 -39.95
N GLY A 87 -17.54 -12.55 -41.06
CA GLY A 87 -16.22 -11.89 -41.16
C GLY A 87 -16.09 -10.69 -40.21
N LEU A 88 -17.19 -9.95 -40.02
CA LEU A 88 -17.25 -8.86 -39.04
C LEU A 88 -17.14 -9.40 -37.60
N LEU A 89 -17.88 -10.46 -37.25
CA LEU A 89 -17.82 -11.09 -35.94
C LEU A 89 -16.43 -11.68 -35.62
N ALA A 90 -15.83 -12.35 -36.60
CA ALA A 90 -14.47 -12.87 -36.46
C ALA A 90 -13.44 -11.75 -36.27
N GLY A 91 -13.57 -10.63 -36.99
CA GLY A 91 -12.75 -9.44 -36.81
C GLY A 91 -12.92 -8.83 -35.41
N VAL A 92 -14.14 -8.81 -34.87
CA VAL A 92 -14.43 -8.35 -33.50
C VAL A 92 -13.76 -9.25 -32.47
N TRP A 93 -13.79 -10.57 -32.62
CA TRP A 93 -13.13 -11.50 -31.70
C TRP A 93 -11.60 -11.37 -31.70
N ILE A 94 -11.00 -11.19 -32.87
CA ILE A 94 -9.55 -10.98 -33.00
C ILE A 94 -9.16 -9.64 -32.37
N ALA A 95 -9.89 -8.56 -32.65
CA ALA A 95 -9.64 -7.25 -32.07
C ALA A 95 -9.80 -7.25 -30.54
N ALA A 96 -10.84 -7.91 -30.03
CA ALA A 96 -11.06 -8.06 -28.59
C ALA A 96 -9.93 -8.88 -27.93
N GLY A 97 -9.51 -9.98 -28.54
CA GLY A 97 -8.39 -10.79 -28.03
C GLY A 97 -7.06 -10.03 -28.05
N ALA A 98 -6.77 -9.27 -29.11
CA ALA A 98 -5.58 -8.43 -29.21
C ALA A 98 -5.59 -7.30 -28.17
N PHE A 99 -6.73 -6.67 -27.92
CA PHE A 99 -6.90 -5.65 -26.89
C PHE A 99 -6.61 -6.22 -25.49
N VAL A 100 -7.15 -7.40 -25.18
CA VAL A 100 -6.92 -8.09 -23.90
C VAL A 100 -5.43 -8.40 -23.68
N LEU A 101 -4.71 -8.78 -24.74
CA LEU A 101 -3.27 -9.08 -24.68
C LEU A 101 -2.39 -7.83 -24.59
N ALA A 102 -2.78 -6.73 -25.22
CA ALA A 102 -2.02 -5.47 -25.22
C ALA A 102 -2.18 -4.69 -23.91
N TRP A 103 -3.35 -4.78 -23.25
CA TRP A 103 -3.65 -4.07 -22.00
C TRP A 103 -4.24 -5.00 -20.93
N PRO A 104 -3.46 -5.95 -20.39
CA PRO A 104 -3.94 -6.90 -19.39
C PRO A 104 -4.43 -6.20 -18.11
N GLY A 105 -3.75 -5.14 -17.64
CA GLY A 105 -4.15 -4.39 -16.45
C GLY A 105 -5.50 -3.68 -16.61
N LEU A 106 -5.76 -3.06 -17.75
CA LEU A 106 -7.03 -2.41 -18.04
C LEU A 106 -8.18 -3.43 -18.17
N THR A 107 -7.91 -4.57 -18.81
CA THR A 107 -8.88 -5.66 -18.96
C THR A 107 -9.34 -6.20 -17.61
N VAL A 108 -8.40 -6.35 -16.68
CA VAL A 108 -8.65 -6.85 -15.33
C VAL A 108 -9.50 -5.86 -14.51
N ARG A 109 -9.25 -4.54 -14.61
CA ARG A 109 -10.10 -3.49 -14.00
C ARG A 109 -11.51 -3.46 -14.58
N VAL A 110 -11.63 -3.56 -15.91
CA VAL A 110 -12.94 -3.63 -16.59
C VAL A 110 -13.71 -4.89 -16.17
N LEU A 111 -13.02 -6.02 -16.01
CA LEU A 111 -13.64 -7.25 -15.52
C LEU A 111 -14.16 -7.09 -14.08
N ALA A 112 -13.38 -6.47 -13.18
CA ALA A 112 -13.82 -6.18 -11.81
C ALA A 112 -15.08 -5.30 -11.80
N LEU A 113 -15.11 -4.25 -12.63
CA LEU A 113 -16.27 -3.37 -12.81
C LEU A 113 -17.51 -4.15 -13.26
N VAL A 114 -17.37 -4.98 -14.30
CA VAL A 114 -18.47 -5.79 -14.84
C VAL A 114 -18.98 -6.79 -13.80
N VAL A 115 -18.08 -7.45 -13.07
CA VAL A 115 -18.42 -8.41 -12.01
C VAL A 115 -19.13 -7.69 -10.86
N GLY A 116 -18.64 -6.54 -10.41
CA GLY A 116 -19.28 -5.73 -9.38
C GLY A 116 -20.70 -5.32 -9.75
N ILE A 117 -20.89 -4.77 -10.96
CA ILE A 117 -22.21 -4.41 -11.49
C ILE A 117 -23.13 -5.64 -11.58
N ALA A 118 -22.62 -6.78 -12.07
CA ALA A 118 -23.40 -8.00 -12.18
C ALA A 118 -23.85 -8.54 -10.81
N LEU A 119 -23.00 -8.44 -9.78
CA LEU A 119 -23.35 -8.82 -8.41
C LEU A 119 -24.45 -7.91 -7.83
N ILE A 120 -24.37 -6.60 -8.07
CA ILE A 120 -25.41 -5.64 -7.67
C ILE A 120 -26.74 -5.99 -8.37
N LEU A 121 -26.74 -6.15 -9.69
CA LEU A 121 -27.95 -6.47 -10.46
C LEU A 121 -28.58 -7.80 -10.01
N ASN A 122 -27.76 -8.82 -9.78
CA ASN A 122 -28.23 -10.12 -9.27
C ASN A 122 -28.75 -10.02 -7.82
N GLY A 123 -28.10 -9.21 -6.98
CA GLY A 123 -28.55 -8.90 -5.62
C GLY A 123 -29.91 -8.21 -5.61
N VAL A 124 -30.08 -7.16 -6.43
CA VAL A 124 -31.36 -6.45 -6.61
C VAL A 124 -32.45 -7.41 -7.12
N ALA A 125 -32.16 -8.22 -8.15
CA ALA A 125 -33.11 -9.19 -8.68
C ALA A 125 -33.53 -10.25 -7.64
N SER A 126 -32.59 -10.69 -6.79
CA SER A 126 -32.84 -11.63 -5.70
C SER A 126 -33.67 -10.98 -4.57
N GLY A 127 -33.41 -9.72 -4.24
CA GLY A 127 -34.20 -8.94 -3.30
C GLY A 127 -35.64 -8.72 -3.81
N LEU A 128 -35.82 -8.36 -5.08
CA LEU A 128 -37.12 -8.22 -5.72
C LEU A 128 -37.89 -9.55 -5.77
N ALA A 129 -37.19 -10.68 -5.90
CA ALA A 129 -37.79 -12.00 -5.86
C ALA A 129 -38.43 -12.31 -4.49
N ALA A 130 -37.95 -11.70 -3.39
CA ALA A 130 -38.53 -11.85 -2.05
C ALA A 130 -39.96 -11.30 -1.91
N PHE A 131 -40.38 -10.41 -2.83
CA PHE A 131 -41.71 -9.80 -2.86
C PHE A 131 -42.71 -10.52 -3.77
N ARG A 132 -42.30 -11.61 -4.45
CA ARG A 132 -43.21 -12.36 -5.33
C ARG A 132 -44.33 -13.02 -4.53
N ARG A 133 -45.56 -12.98 -5.05
CA ARG A 133 -46.71 -13.67 -4.46
C ARG A 133 -46.56 -15.19 -4.67
N GLY A 134 -46.85 -15.99 -3.64
CA GLY A 134 -46.83 -17.46 -3.73
C GLY A 134 -45.55 -18.17 -3.25
N ILE A 135 -44.54 -17.45 -2.76
CA ILE A 135 -43.33 -18.06 -2.16
C ILE A 135 -43.43 -18.20 -0.65
N THR A 136 -42.78 -19.24 -0.12
CA THR A 136 -42.75 -19.58 1.31
C THR A 136 -41.88 -18.62 2.12
N ALA A 137 -42.14 -18.49 3.43
CA ALA A 137 -41.46 -17.52 4.30
C ALA A 137 -39.93 -17.72 4.35
N ASP A 138 -39.47 -18.98 4.35
CA ASP A 138 -38.06 -19.35 4.26
C ASP A 138 -37.42 -18.89 2.92
N ALA A 139 -38.15 -19.02 1.82
CA ALA A 139 -37.69 -18.54 0.52
C ALA A 139 -37.61 -17.01 0.44
N ARG A 140 -38.51 -16.29 1.13
CA ARG A 140 -38.43 -14.82 1.23
C ARG A 140 -37.21 -14.37 2.00
N VAL A 141 -36.97 -14.95 3.17
CA VAL A 141 -35.81 -14.63 4.01
C VAL A 141 -34.52 -14.97 3.28
N ALA A 142 -34.42 -16.14 2.63
CA ALA A 142 -33.23 -16.51 1.86
C ALA A 142 -33.00 -15.57 0.66
N SER A 143 -34.05 -15.21 -0.10
CA SER A 143 -33.93 -14.33 -1.26
C SER A 143 -33.56 -12.89 -0.85
N GLY A 144 -34.10 -12.41 0.27
CA GLY A 144 -33.72 -11.12 0.87
C GLY A 144 -32.27 -11.10 1.34
N ALA A 145 -31.84 -12.13 2.08
CA ALA A 145 -30.47 -12.24 2.58
C ALA A 145 -29.43 -12.35 1.43
N PHE A 146 -29.68 -13.18 0.42
CA PHE A 146 -28.83 -13.24 -0.78
C PHE A 146 -28.87 -11.95 -1.59
N GLY A 147 -30.00 -11.24 -1.60
CA GLY A 147 -30.13 -9.93 -2.25
C GLY A 147 -29.24 -8.88 -1.59
N VAL A 148 -29.33 -8.75 -0.27
CA VAL A 148 -28.49 -7.84 0.53
C VAL A 148 -27.01 -8.21 0.39
N ALA A 149 -26.66 -9.49 0.53
CA ALA A 149 -25.29 -9.95 0.37
C ALA A 149 -24.73 -9.65 -1.03
N GLY A 150 -25.53 -9.89 -2.09
CA GLY A 150 -25.12 -9.63 -3.47
C GLY A 150 -24.88 -8.15 -3.76
N VAL A 151 -25.73 -7.26 -3.23
CA VAL A 151 -25.52 -5.81 -3.32
C VAL A 151 -24.28 -5.37 -2.52
N ALA A 152 -24.13 -5.84 -1.28
CA ALA A 152 -22.98 -5.50 -0.44
C ALA A 152 -21.66 -5.95 -1.07
N PHE A 153 -21.56 -7.22 -1.52
CA PHE A 153 -20.39 -7.71 -2.24
C PHE A 153 -20.17 -6.98 -3.56
N GLY A 154 -21.22 -6.58 -4.26
CA GLY A 154 -21.11 -5.80 -5.49
C GLY A 154 -20.60 -4.37 -5.28
N VAL A 155 -21.01 -3.70 -4.19
CA VAL A 155 -20.47 -2.38 -3.82
C VAL A 155 -19.02 -2.49 -3.35
N LEU A 156 -18.71 -3.46 -2.50
CA LEU A 156 -17.34 -3.77 -2.09
C LEU A 156 -16.45 -4.10 -3.29
N ALA A 157 -17.00 -4.83 -4.27
CA ALA A 157 -16.31 -5.20 -5.50
C ALA A 157 -15.84 -3.99 -6.32
N LEU A 158 -16.62 -2.91 -6.29
CA LEU A 158 -16.35 -1.67 -7.02
C LEU A 158 -15.46 -0.71 -6.23
N ALA A 159 -15.58 -0.71 -4.91
CA ALA A 159 -14.76 0.13 -4.04
C ALA A 159 -13.31 -0.37 -3.94
N TRP A 160 -13.09 -1.69 -4.07
CA TRP A 160 -11.77 -2.32 -3.92
C TRP A 160 -11.43 -3.24 -5.10
N PRO A 161 -11.26 -2.72 -6.33
CA PRO A 161 -11.12 -3.55 -7.52
C PRO A 161 -9.98 -4.58 -7.41
N ASP A 162 -8.82 -4.20 -6.86
CA ASP A 162 -7.66 -5.09 -6.76
C ASP A 162 -7.88 -6.25 -5.76
N ILE A 163 -8.46 -5.97 -4.58
CA ILE A 163 -8.81 -7.00 -3.59
C ILE A 163 -9.94 -7.87 -4.12
N THR A 164 -10.89 -7.29 -4.84
CA THR A 164 -12.02 -8.01 -5.43
C THR A 164 -11.55 -9.07 -6.40
N LEU A 165 -10.58 -8.73 -7.24
CA LEU A 165 -9.96 -9.66 -8.17
C LEU A 165 -9.22 -10.79 -7.45
N LEU A 166 -8.51 -10.47 -6.37
CA LEU A 166 -7.87 -11.45 -5.49
C LEU A 166 -8.89 -12.44 -4.91
N VAL A 167 -9.95 -11.92 -4.29
CA VAL A 167 -11.00 -12.70 -3.65
C VAL A 167 -11.75 -13.54 -4.68
N VAL A 168 -12.11 -12.97 -5.82
CA VAL A 168 -12.78 -13.68 -6.92
C VAL A 168 -11.88 -14.81 -7.44
N ALA A 169 -10.59 -14.56 -7.62
CA ALA A 169 -9.63 -15.59 -8.05
C ALA A 169 -9.53 -16.73 -7.03
N VAL A 170 -9.39 -16.43 -5.74
CA VAL A 170 -9.32 -17.44 -4.66
C VAL A 170 -10.59 -18.27 -4.58
N VAL A 171 -11.76 -17.63 -4.61
CA VAL A 171 -13.06 -18.32 -4.57
C VAL A 171 -13.27 -19.17 -5.82
N PHE A 172 -12.89 -18.67 -7.00
CA PHE A 172 -12.96 -19.42 -8.25
C PHE A 172 -12.00 -20.61 -8.25
N GLY A 173 -10.76 -20.44 -7.78
CA GLY A 173 -9.78 -21.49 -7.61
C GLY A 173 -10.26 -22.59 -6.66
N ALA A 174 -10.79 -22.22 -5.49
CA ALA A 174 -11.40 -23.17 -4.55
C ALA A 174 -12.58 -23.93 -5.18
N ARG A 175 -13.40 -23.26 -6.00
CA ARG A 175 -14.50 -23.90 -6.73
C ARG A 175 -14.00 -24.90 -7.78
N LEU A 176 -12.92 -24.59 -8.49
CA LEU A 176 -12.29 -25.51 -9.44
C LEU A 176 -11.73 -26.74 -8.73
N ILE A 177 -11.07 -26.57 -7.58
CA ILE A 177 -10.61 -27.68 -6.75
C ILE A 177 -11.77 -28.59 -6.36
N MET A 178 -12.86 -28.03 -5.80
CA MET A 178 -14.04 -28.81 -5.42
C MET A 178 -14.68 -29.53 -6.61
N SER A 179 -14.75 -28.87 -7.77
CA SER A 179 -15.32 -29.45 -8.99
C SER A 179 -14.46 -30.59 -9.54
N GLY A 180 -13.14 -30.41 -9.55
CA GLY A 180 -12.18 -31.42 -9.98
C GLY A 180 -12.17 -32.64 -9.05
N VAL A 181 -12.21 -32.43 -7.72
CA VAL A 181 -12.37 -33.51 -6.73
C VAL A 181 -13.67 -34.28 -7.00
N GLY A 182 -14.78 -33.59 -7.30
CA GLY A 182 -16.04 -34.23 -7.66
C GLY A 182 -15.95 -35.10 -8.92
N VAL A 183 -15.25 -34.64 -9.97
CA VAL A 183 -15.03 -35.41 -11.21
C VAL A 183 -14.17 -36.65 -10.96
N VAL A 184 -13.10 -36.52 -10.17
CA VAL A 184 -12.23 -37.64 -9.77
C VAL A 184 -13.03 -38.66 -8.96
N TRP A 185 -13.79 -38.20 -7.96
CA TRP A 185 -14.62 -39.03 -7.11
C TRP A 185 -15.67 -39.84 -7.87
N VAL A 186 -16.40 -39.20 -8.80
CA VAL A 186 -17.41 -39.88 -9.64
C VAL A 186 -16.77 -40.85 -10.62
N SER A 187 -15.55 -40.56 -11.10
CA SER A 187 -14.86 -41.40 -12.08
C SER A 187 -14.17 -42.62 -11.46
N LEU A 188 -13.84 -42.56 -10.16
CA LEU A 188 -13.22 -43.64 -9.39
C LEU A 188 -14.22 -44.52 -8.64
N ARG A 189 -15.49 -44.11 -8.50
CA ARG A 189 -16.52 -44.97 -7.90
C ARG A 189 -16.75 -46.21 -8.77
N PRO A 190 -16.65 -47.43 -8.21
CA PRO A 190 -17.07 -48.63 -8.91
C PRO A 190 -18.52 -48.47 -9.35
N ARG A 191 -18.81 -48.74 -10.63
CA ARG A 191 -20.19 -48.90 -11.09
C ARG A 191 -20.72 -50.19 -10.46
N GLU A 192 -21.29 -50.08 -9.26
CA GLU A 192 -22.14 -51.16 -8.76
C GLU A 192 -23.26 -51.39 -9.77
N ARG A 193 -23.28 -52.61 -10.29
CA ARG A 193 -24.34 -53.18 -11.12
C ARG A 193 -25.69 -52.90 -10.46
N ARG A 194 -26.48 -52.01 -11.05
CA ARG A 194 -27.92 -51.95 -10.82
C ARG A 194 -28.57 -53.07 -11.64
N ASP A 195 -28.46 -54.29 -11.12
CA ASP A 195 -29.33 -55.41 -11.47
C ASP A 195 -30.21 -55.68 -10.24
N ALA A 196 -31.44 -55.15 -10.23
CA ALA A 196 -32.61 -55.74 -9.57
C ALA A 196 -33.88 -54.93 -9.87
N THR A 197 -34.72 -55.54 -10.70
CA THR A 197 -36.19 -55.55 -10.67
C THR A 197 -36.96 -54.25 -10.89
N ALA A 198 -37.51 -54.15 -12.10
CA ALA A 198 -38.84 -53.61 -12.31
C ALA A 198 -39.87 -54.54 -11.65
N ALA A 199 -40.60 -54.04 -10.66
CA ALA A 199 -42.00 -54.35 -10.38
C ALA A 199 -42.50 -53.47 -9.22
N ASP A 200 -43.71 -52.93 -9.43
CA ASP A 200 -44.67 -52.36 -8.49
C ASP A 200 -44.63 -50.85 -8.21
N GLU A 201 -45.62 -50.18 -8.81
CA GLU A 201 -46.12 -48.85 -8.47
C GLU A 201 -46.87 -48.92 -7.13
N THR A 202 -46.43 -48.16 -6.14
CA THR A 202 -47.35 -47.52 -5.19
C THR A 202 -46.81 -46.16 -4.75
N ASP A 203 -47.69 -45.17 -4.79
CA ASP A 203 -47.51 -43.78 -4.39
C ASP A 203 -46.83 -43.61 -3.01
N ALA A 204 -45.61 -43.06 -3.02
CA ALA A 204 -45.08 -42.26 -1.91
C ALA A 204 -43.93 -41.39 -2.41
N ALA A 205 -44.24 -40.17 -2.87
CA ALA A 205 -43.22 -39.15 -3.11
C ALA A 205 -42.36 -38.97 -1.84
N PRO A 206 -41.01 -39.06 -1.92
CA PRO A 206 -40.17 -38.88 -0.73
C PRO A 206 -40.35 -37.46 -0.22
N ARG A 207 -41.01 -37.31 0.94
CA ARG A 207 -41.22 -36.02 1.61
C ARG A 207 -39.86 -35.31 1.72
N PRO A 208 -39.69 -34.08 1.16
CA PRO A 208 -38.43 -33.37 1.26
C PRO A 208 -38.17 -33.05 2.74
N ARG A 209 -37.18 -33.74 3.34
CA ARG A 209 -36.76 -33.58 4.73
C ARG A 209 -36.61 -32.08 5.04
N THR A 210 -37.34 -31.58 6.03
CA THR A 210 -37.38 -30.18 6.49
C THR A 210 -36.00 -29.54 6.67
N TRP A 211 -34.98 -30.35 7.00
CA TRP A 211 -33.57 -29.97 7.03
C TRP A 211 -33.07 -29.29 5.74
N ARG A 212 -33.45 -29.79 4.55
CA ARG A 212 -33.06 -29.19 3.25
C ARG A 212 -33.72 -27.82 3.01
N ARG A 213 -34.87 -27.54 3.63
CA ARG A 213 -35.55 -26.24 3.52
C ARG A 213 -34.82 -25.19 4.33
N TRP A 214 -34.47 -25.51 5.57
CA TRP A 214 -33.73 -24.61 6.46
C TRP A 214 -32.25 -24.47 6.10
N ALA A 215 -31.62 -25.47 5.47
CA ALA A 215 -30.24 -25.40 5.02
C ALA A 215 -29.97 -24.22 4.05
N ARG A 216 -30.95 -23.86 3.20
CA ARG A 216 -30.83 -22.68 2.33
C ARG A 216 -30.90 -21.37 3.11
N THR A 217 -31.78 -21.29 4.11
CA THR A 217 -31.89 -20.11 4.98
C THR A 217 -30.65 -19.94 5.84
N VAL A 218 -30.13 -21.02 6.41
CA VAL A 218 -28.88 -21.03 7.18
C VAL A 218 -27.70 -20.62 6.29
N ALA A 219 -27.59 -21.16 5.07
CA ALA A 219 -26.56 -20.74 4.12
C ALA A 219 -26.69 -19.27 3.69
N ALA A 220 -27.92 -18.75 3.53
CA ALA A 220 -28.18 -17.35 3.18
C ALA A 220 -27.81 -16.38 4.31
N VAL A 221 -28.13 -16.75 5.56
CA VAL A 221 -27.77 -15.97 6.75
C VAL A 221 -26.26 -16.05 7.01
N LEU A 222 -25.65 -17.22 6.86
CA LEU A 222 -24.20 -17.37 6.96
C LEU A 222 -23.44 -16.59 5.87
N ALA A 223 -24.03 -16.34 4.70
CA ALA A 223 -23.43 -15.51 3.66
C ALA A 223 -23.40 -14.00 4.00
N LEU A 224 -24.23 -13.54 4.95
CA LEU A 224 -24.22 -12.16 5.43
C LEU A 224 -23.06 -11.87 6.39
N VAL A 225 -22.55 -12.89 7.08
CA VAL A 225 -21.41 -12.75 8.02
C VAL A 225 -20.13 -12.27 7.31
N PRO A 226 -19.62 -12.95 6.25
CA PRO A 226 -18.44 -12.46 5.54
C PRO A 226 -18.70 -11.15 4.78
N ALA A 227 -19.93 -10.87 4.34
CA ALA A 227 -20.28 -9.57 3.75
C ALA A 227 -20.20 -8.44 4.79
N GLY A 228 -20.71 -8.69 6.00
CA GLY A 228 -20.65 -7.76 7.13
C GLY A 228 -19.22 -7.52 7.60
N VAL A 229 -18.41 -8.57 7.71
CA VAL A 229 -16.97 -8.47 8.05
C VAL A 229 -16.21 -7.69 6.96
N ALA A 230 -16.42 -8.01 5.67
CA ALA A 230 -15.77 -7.30 4.58
C ALA A 230 -16.20 -5.83 4.52
N ALA A 231 -17.48 -5.53 4.77
CA ALA A 231 -17.99 -4.16 4.82
C ALA A 231 -17.42 -3.37 6.01
N SER A 232 -17.31 -3.99 7.18
CA SER A 232 -16.73 -3.33 8.36
C SER A 232 -15.22 -3.08 8.19
N VAL A 233 -14.47 -4.08 7.69
CA VAL A 233 -13.05 -3.88 7.32
C VAL A 233 -12.90 -2.79 6.27
N SER A 234 -13.73 -2.81 5.22
CA SER A 234 -13.71 -1.79 4.18
C SER A 234 -14.00 -0.39 4.73
N LEU A 235 -15.02 -0.24 5.57
CA LEU A 235 -15.33 1.04 6.21
C LEU A 235 -14.19 1.53 7.10
N SER A 236 -13.60 0.65 7.92
CA SER A 236 -12.46 1.00 8.78
C SER A 236 -11.24 1.46 7.99
N ILE A 237 -10.96 0.84 6.84
CA ILE A 237 -9.83 1.27 6.00
C ILE A 237 -10.17 2.55 5.21
N SER A 238 -11.39 2.66 4.68
CA SER A 238 -11.82 3.84 3.91
C SER A 238 -11.90 5.11 4.77
N SER A 239 -12.24 4.98 6.05
CA SER A 239 -12.21 6.09 7.01
C SER A 239 -10.80 6.48 7.44
N ALA A 240 -9.79 5.64 7.15
CA ALA A 240 -8.40 5.89 7.51
C ALA A 240 -7.60 6.60 6.40
N SER A 241 -8.11 6.67 5.17
CA SER A 241 -7.43 7.39 4.08
C SER A 241 -7.45 8.89 4.33
N PRO A 242 -6.28 9.54 4.48
CA PRO A 242 -6.23 10.96 4.79
C PRO A 242 -6.78 11.83 3.66
N VAL A 243 -7.64 12.79 3.97
CA VAL A 243 -8.16 13.78 3.02
C VAL A 243 -7.36 15.07 3.20
N VAL A 244 -6.71 15.51 2.13
CA VAL A 244 -6.08 16.83 2.08
C VAL A 244 -7.17 17.89 2.06
N ASP A 245 -7.32 18.64 3.14
CA ASP A 245 -8.33 19.70 3.28
C ASP A 245 -7.81 21.08 2.82
N ASP A 246 -8.68 22.09 2.81
CA ASP A 246 -8.37 23.46 2.34
C ASP A 246 -7.24 24.15 3.13
N PHE A 247 -6.90 23.67 4.34
CA PHE A 247 -5.78 24.18 5.12
C PHE A 247 -4.44 23.98 4.41
N TYR A 248 -4.31 22.95 3.58
CA TYR A 248 -3.05 22.60 2.92
C TYR A 248 -2.90 23.20 1.53
N ALA A 249 -3.94 23.85 1.00
CA ALA A 249 -3.91 24.45 -0.33
C ALA A 249 -2.98 25.66 -0.38
N ALA A 250 -2.03 25.72 -1.31
CA ALA A 250 -1.14 26.87 -1.44
C ALA A 250 -1.92 28.21 -1.55
N PRO A 251 -1.44 29.30 -0.91
CA PRO A 251 -1.99 30.63 -1.14
C PRO A 251 -1.76 31.05 -2.60
N ARG A 252 -2.52 32.04 -3.06
CA ARG A 252 -2.38 32.56 -4.45
C ARG A 252 -1.00 33.15 -4.72
N THR A 253 -0.37 33.70 -3.70
CA THR A 253 0.97 34.26 -3.69
C THR A 253 1.69 33.61 -2.52
N VAL A 254 2.73 32.82 -2.83
CA VAL A 254 3.61 32.24 -1.81
C VAL A 254 4.58 33.33 -1.38
N PRO A 255 4.74 33.60 -0.09
CA PRO A 255 5.78 34.52 0.35
C PRO A 255 7.17 34.02 -0.04
N ASP A 256 8.10 34.94 -0.29
CA ASP A 256 9.46 34.59 -0.73
C ASP A 256 10.40 34.29 0.46
N GLU A 257 10.04 34.70 1.68
CA GLU A 257 10.86 34.55 2.89
C GLU A 257 10.75 33.11 3.44
N PRO A 258 11.88 32.38 3.57
CA PRO A 258 11.85 31.05 4.17
C PRO A 258 11.46 31.10 5.65
N GLY A 259 10.66 30.13 6.09
CA GLY A 259 10.17 30.07 7.45
C GLY A 259 9.02 31.01 7.77
N GLU A 260 8.43 31.72 6.79
CA GLU A 260 7.25 32.56 7.04
C GLU A 260 6.01 31.71 7.37
N LEU A 261 5.33 32.01 8.48
CA LEU A 261 4.09 31.34 8.88
C LEU A 261 2.92 31.85 8.02
N ILE A 262 2.39 30.98 7.16
CA ILE A 262 1.28 31.32 6.27
C ILE A 262 -0.07 31.15 6.99
N ARG A 263 -0.23 30.02 7.71
CA ARG A 263 -1.45 29.68 8.44
C ARG A 263 -1.14 28.80 9.65
N ALA A 264 -1.92 28.98 10.71
CA ALA A 264 -1.98 28.07 11.84
C ALA A 264 -3.44 27.74 12.19
N ALA A 265 -3.69 26.51 12.65
CA ALA A 265 -5.01 26.09 13.14
C ALA A 265 -4.86 25.09 14.30
N PRO A 266 -5.78 25.06 15.28
CA PRO A 266 -5.73 24.09 16.37
C PRO A 266 -5.65 22.64 15.86
N PHE A 267 -4.85 21.83 16.53
CA PHE A 267 -4.65 20.41 16.24
C PHE A 267 -4.75 19.59 17.52
N THR A 268 -5.58 18.56 17.51
CA THR A 268 -5.90 17.78 18.72
C THR A 268 -5.65 16.28 18.56
N ARG A 269 -5.38 15.80 17.34
CA ARG A 269 -5.20 14.35 17.10
C ARG A 269 -3.87 13.90 17.67
N GLY A 270 -3.88 12.89 18.55
CA GLY A 270 -2.67 12.37 19.20
C GLY A 270 -1.99 13.34 20.18
N VAL A 271 -2.55 14.52 20.44
CA VAL A 271 -1.99 15.51 21.37
C VAL A 271 -2.38 15.13 22.81
N PRO A 272 -1.43 15.02 23.75
CA PRO A 272 -1.72 14.75 25.16
C PRO A 272 -2.65 15.79 25.81
N ASP A 273 -3.39 15.40 26.86
CA ASP A 273 -4.34 16.28 27.56
C ASP A 273 -3.67 17.51 28.20
N ASP A 274 -2.43 17.33 28.66
CA ASP A 274 -1.55 18.35 29.24
C ASP A 274 -0.75 19.14 28.19
N ALA A 275 -1.10 19.01 26.90
CA ALA A 275 -0.48 19.73 25.80
C ALA A 275 -1.51 20.52 24.96
N ILE A 276 -1.01 21.45 24.15
CA ILE A 276 -1.76 22.18 23.13
C ILE A 276 -1.04 22.00 21.80
N GLY A 277 -1.80 21.74 20.74
CA GLY A 277 -1.26 21.51 19.41
C GLY A 277 -1.84 22.44 18.35
N TRP A 278 -1.03 22.71 17.32
CA TRP A 278 -1.43 23.38 16.10
C TRP A 278 -0.89 22.63 14.89
N ARG A 279 -1.61 22.70 13.79
CA ARG A 279 -1.03 22.46 12.47
C ARG A 279 -0.65 23.80 11.86
N ILE A 280 0.49 23.84 11.19
CA ILE A 280 1.03 25.03 10.54
C ILE A 280 1.22 24.77 9.05
N LEU A 281 1.18 25.86 8.28
CA LEU A 281 1.57 25.91 6.88
C LEU A 281 2.57 27.06 6.76
N TYR A 282 3.71 26.81 6.13
CA TYR A 282 4.82 27.75 6.11
C TYR A 282 5.63 27.67 4.82
N THR A 283 6.31 28.76 4.50
CA THR A 283 7.23 28.83 3.36
C THR A 283 8.54 28.14 3.68
N THR A 284 9.14 27.47 2.71
CA THR A 284 10.51 26.94 2.78
C THR A 284 11.19 27.04 1.42
N THR A 285 12.40 26.51 1.27
CA THR A 285 13.21 26.63 0.05
C THR A 285 13.39 25.29 -0.62
N ASN A 286 13.03 25.22 -1.91
CA ASN A 286 13.22 24.03 -2.73
C ASN A 286 14.68 23.89 -3.20
N LEU A 287 15.02 22.75 -3.83
CA LEU A 287 16.38 22.45 -4.30
C LEU A 287 16.92 23.48 -5.32
N ASP A 288 16.05 24.13 -6.08
CA ASP A 288 16.41 25.14 -7.07
C ASP A 288 16.45 26.57 -6.49
N GLY A 289 16.31 26.72 -5.18
CA GLY A 289 16.32 27.99 -4.46
C GLY A 289 15.01 28.78 -4.51
N HIS A 290 13.97 28.26 -5.19
CA HIS A 290 12.66 28.92 -5.23
C HIS A 290 11.83 28.63 -3.97
N PRO A 291 10.91 29.54 -3.60
CA PRO A 291 9.96 29.31 -2.51
C PRO A 291 9.10 28.07 -2.75
N ALA A 292 9.00 27.24 -1.72
CA ALA A 292 8.11 26.09 -1.61
C ALA A 292 7.26 26.23 -0.34
N ILE A 293 6.29 25.33 -0.17
CA ILE A 293 5.42 25.31 0.99
C ILE A 293 5.48 23.94 1.62
N SER A 294 5.60 23.92 2.94
CA SER A 294 5.46 22.72 3.76
C SER A 294 4.39 22.94 4.83
N SER A 295 3.85 21.86 5.35
CA SER A 295 3.02 21.87 6.55
C SER A 295 3.75 21.20 7.70
N GLY A 296 3.19 21.30 8.91
CA GLY A 296 3.75 20.63 10.08
C GLY A 296 2.83 20.72 11.28
N ILE A 297 3.28 20.15 12.39
CA ILE A 297 2.60 20.12 13.68
C ILE A 297 3.50 20.81 14.72
N VAL A 298 2.91 21.66 15.55
CA VAL A 298 3.55 22.25 16.72
C VAL A 298 2.79 21.76 17.95
N VAL A 299 3.48 21.22 18.95
CA VAL A 299 2.89 20.78 20.21
C VAL A 299 3.70 21.36 21.37
N VAL A 300 3.02 21.97 22.34
CA VAL A 300 3.67 22.59 23.50
C VAL A 300 2.99 22.16 24.80
N PRO A 301 3.70 22.19 25.95
CA PRO A 301 3.06 22.02 27.25
C PRO A 301 1.96 23.06 27.48
N ARG A 302 0.83 22.63 28.06
CA ARG A 302 -0.33 23.48 28.34
C ARG A 302 -0.06 24.48 29.47
N GLU A 303 0.68 24.06 30.48
CA GLU A 303 0.99 24.85 31.68
C GLU A 303 2.49 25.10 31.80
N GLY A 304 2.86 26.20 32.46
CA GLY A 304 4.23 26.60 32.77
C GLY A 304 4.65 27.92 32.10
N GLU A 305 5.91 28.30 32.33
CA GLU A 305 6.41 29.65 32.09
C GLU A 305 6.51 30.01 30.60
N GLY A 306 6.52 29.02 29.71
CA GLY A 306 6.81 29.21 28.28
C GLY A 306 8.32 29.10 28.04
N ASP A 307 8.80 29.76 26.99
CA ASP A 307 10.21 29.70 26.55
C ASP A 307 10.65 28.25 26.33
N TRP A 308 9.76 27.45 25.72
CA TRP A 308 9.94 26.01 25.62
C TRP A 308 11.10 25.67 24.70
N PRO A 309 12.11 24.89 25.16
CA PRO A 309 13.10 24.33 24.27
C PRO A 309 12.45 23.48 23.20
N VAL A 310 12.96 23.56 21.97
CA VAL A 310 12.35 22.94 20.80
C VAL A 310 13.04 21.61 20.49
N ILE A 311 12.24 20.54 20.44
CA ILE A 311 12.59 19.31 19.73
C ILE A 311 12.05 19.44 18.32
N ASP A 312 12.95 19.64 17.37
CA ASP A 312 12.63 19.71 15.95
C ASP A 312 12.68 18.29 15.35
N TRP A 313 11.53 17.71 15.09
CA TRP A 313 11.38 16.32 14.69
C TRP A 313 11.29 16.18 13.16
N ALA A 314 12.35 15.61 12.61
CA ALA A 314 12.42 15.11 11.25
C ALA A 314 11.92 13.65 11.21
N HIS A 315 10.69 13.45 10.74
CA HIS A 315 10.06 12.14 10.72
C HIS A 315 10.67 11.17 9.70
N GLY A 316 10.57 9.86 10.01
CA GLY A 316 10.92 8.78 9.09
C GLY A 316 9.91 8.58 7.96
N THR A 317 10.16 7.64 7.04
CA THR A 317 9.37 7.52 5.81
C THR A 317 7.89 7.21 6.08
N THR A 318 7.01 8.10 5.63
CA THR A 318 5.55 7.88 5.61
C THR A 318 5.01 7.57 4.22
N GLY A 319 5.70 8.03 3.17
CA GLY A 319 5.33 7.88 1.76
C GLY A 319 5.82 9.09 0.97
N VAL A 320 5.49 9.17 -0.32
CA VAL A 320 5.88 10.31 -1.18
C VAL A 320 4.69 11.01 -1.85
N ALA A 321 3.47 10.54 -1.56
CA ALA A 321 2.25 11.17 -2.04
C ALA A 321 1.76 12.21 -1.04
N GLN A 322 1.11 13.26 -1.55
CA GLN A 322 0.60 14.37 -0.75
C GLN A 322 -0.22 13.96 0.48
N HIS A 323 -1.05 12.92 0.38
CA HIS A 323 -1.89 12.46 1.49
C HIS A 323 -1.13 11.65 2.56
N CYS A 324 0.16 11.37 2.37
CA CYS A 324 1.00 10.63 3.32
C CYS A 324 1.64 11.50 4.40
N ALA A 325 1.29 12.79 4.49
CA ALA A 325 1.80 13.67 5.54
C ALA A 325 1.44 13.16 6.94
N PRO A 326 2.38 13.16 7.89
CA PRO A 326 2.08 12.91 9.30
C PRO A 326 0.90 13.73 9.83
N SER A 327 0.82 15.03 9.53
CA SER A 327 -0.28 15.89 10.00
C SER A 327 -1.68 15.52 9.47
N LEU A 328 -1.75 14.74 8.40
CA LEU A 328 -2.97 14.20 7.83
C LEU A 328 -3.31 12.79 8.37
N SER A 329 -2.33 12.08 8.93
CA SER A 329 -2.49 10.71 9.42
C SER A 329 -3.49 10.61 10.60
N PRO A 330 -4.23 9.49 10.72
CA PRO A 330 -4.97 9.16 11.93
C PRO A 330 -4.09 9.09 13.19
N GLU A 331 -2.88 8.56 13.05
CA GLU A 331 -1.85 8.47 14.09
C GLU A 331 -0.65 9.34 13.68
N PRO A 332 -0.71 10.66 13.92
CA PRO A 332 0.23 11.63 13.32
C PRO A 332 1.67 11.45 13.79
N PHE A 333 1.89 11.12 15.06
CA PHE A 333 3.24 11.01 15.64
C PHE A 333 3.84 9.62 15.41
N GLU A 334 3.03 8.56 15.45
CA GLU A 334 3.50 7.21 15.11
C GLU A 334 3.81 7.06 13.63
N SER A 335 3.04 7.75 12.76
CA SER A 335 3.29 7.84 11.32
C SER A 335 4.53 8.68 11.05
N GLY A 336 5.69 8.04 11.14
CA GLY A 336 6.99 8.72 11.07
C GLY A 336 7.90 8.46 12.27
N ALA A 337 7.49 7.57 13.18
CA ALA A 337 8.28 6.99 14.26
C ALA A 337 8.58 7.89 15.48
N LEU A 338 7.72 8.88 15.77
CA LEU A 338 7.75 9.62 17.03
C LEU A 338 6.81 8.99 18.06
N PHE A 339 7.28 7.94 18.74
CA PHE A 339 6.48 7.20 19.73
C PHE A 339 6.49 7.80 21.14
N VAL A 340 7.25 8.89 21.35
CA VAL A 340 7.61 9.42 22.69
C VAL A 340 7.25 10.88 22.90
N LEU A 341 6.19 11.36 22.21
CA LEU A 341 5.65 12.70 22.43
C LEU A 341 5.28 12.97 23.91
N PRO A 342 4.64 12.05 24.67
CA PRO A 342 4.34 12.29 26.07
C PRO A 342 5.59 12.61 26.90
N GLU A 343 6.71 11.94 26.64
CA GLU A 343 7.99 12.18 27.30
C GLU A 343 8.60 13.54 26.93
N VAL A 344 8.47 13.97 25.67
CA VAL A 344 8.88 15.32 25.23
C VAL A 344 8.14 16.38 26.02
N ILE A 345 6.81 16.29 26.09
CA ILE A 345 5.97 17.25 26.83
C ILE A 345 6.25 17.19 28.34
N ALA A 346 6.41 15.99 28.91
CA ALA A 346 6.69 15.83 30.34
C ALA A 346 8.04 16.42 30.78
N ASN A 347 9.00 16.56 29.86
CA ASN A 347 10.26 17.26 30.12
C ASN A 347 10.16 18.79 29.97
N GLY A 348 8.97 19.33 29.63
CA GLY A 348 8.77 20.76 29.41
C GLY A 348 9.36 21.23 28.08
N TRP A 349 9.43 20.35 27.07
CA TRP A 349 9.90 20.71 25.74
C TRP A 349 8.73 20.85 24.77
N ALA A 350 8.89 21.71 23.78
CA ALA A 350 8.01 21.79 22.63
C ALA A 350 8.44 20.78 21.56
N LEU A 351 7.48 20.30 20.77
CA LEU A 351 7.72 19.57 19.54
C LEU A 351 7.35 20.47 18.35
N VAL A 352 8.26 20.61 17.39
CA VAL A 352 7.96 21.10 16.05
C VAL A 352 8.25 19.95 15.09
N ALA A 353 7.26 19.51 14.32
CA ALA A 353 7.39 18.38 13.41
C ALA A 353 6.93 18.79 12.01
N THR A 354 7.87 18.96 11.10
CA THR A 354 7.56 19.23 9.68
C THR A 354 6.92 18.00 9.03
N ASP A 355 6.07 18.21 8.01
CA ASP A 355 5.63 17.14 7.10
C ASP A 355 6.60 16.96 5.91
N TYR A 356 7.51 17.91 5.67
CA TYR A 356 8.28 18.11 4.44
C TYR A 356 7.49 18.62 3.23
N ILE A 357 8.22 19.21 2.27
CA ILE A 357 7.68 19.64 0.97
C ILE A 357 6.99 18.46 0.27
N GLY A 358 5.84 18.70 -0.37
CA GLY A 358 5.12 17.71 -1.17
C GLY A 358 4.33 16.68 -0.35
N LEU A 359 4.44 16.71 0.97
CA LEU A 359 3.57 16.00 1.90
C LEU A 359 2.62 17.03 2.52
N GLY A 360 1.31 16.79 2.38
CA GLY A 360 0.26 17.73 2.75
C GLY A 360 0.08 18.80 1.68
N THR A 361 1.18 19.36 1.17
CA THR A 361 1.23 20.41 0.16
C THR A 361 1.41 19.86 -1.26
N ALA A 362 1.07 20.67 -2.27
CA ALA A 362 1.22 20.26 -3.66
C ALA A 362 2.70 20.26 -4.09
N GLY A 363 3.07 19.31 -4.96
CA GLY A 363 4.42 19.17 -5.49
C GLY A 363 5.03 17.80 -5.18
N PRO A 364 6.18 17.46 -5.77
CA PRO A 364 6.87 16.23 -5.45
C PRO A 364 7.51 16.32 -4.06
N HIS A 365 7.36 15.26 -3.27
CA HIS A 365 8.15 15.14 -2.04
C HIS A 365 9.61 14.80 -2.39
N PRO A 366 10.60 15.61 -1.96
CA PRO A 366 12.03 15.36 -2.21
C PRO A 366 12.56 14.24 -1.30
N TYR A 367 11.99 13.04 -1.43
CA TYR A 367 12.30 11.87 -0.62
C TYR A 367 13.78 11.48 -0.74
N LEU A 368 14.49 11.45 0.39
CA LEU A 368 15.95 11.23 0.47
C LEU A 368 16.76 12.22 -0.39
N ILE A 369 16.27 13.45 -0.53
CA ILE A 369 16.98 14.57 -1.15
C ILE A 369 17.22 15.60 -0.05
N GLY A 370 18.49 15.78 0.29
CA GLY A 370 18.90 16.31 1.58
C GLY A 370 18.55 17.77 1.82
N GLU A 371 19.11 18.63 0.97
CA GLU A 371 19.04 20.09 1.09
C GLU A 371 17.60 20.64 1.29
N PRO A 372 16.62 20.39 0.39
CA PRO A 372 15.25 20.88 0.58
C PRO A 372 14.55 20.28 1.81
N THR A 373 14.94 19.08 2.24
CA THR A 373 14.37 18.47 3.46
C THR A 373 14.93 19.15 4.72
N GLY A 374 16.23 19.45 4.76
CA GLY A 374 16.86 20.19 5.85
C GLY A 374 16.35 21.63 5.95
N HIS A 375 16.13 22.31 4.82
CA HIS A 375 15.47 23.62 4.80
C HIS A 375 14.07 23.54 5.42
N ALA A 376 13.27 22.55 5.06
CA ALA A 376 11.93 22.39 5.59
C ALA A 376 11.91 22.17 7.12
N VAL A 377 12.90 21.46 7.67
CA VAL A 377 13.07 21.25 9.11
C VAL A 377 13.36 22.59 9.82
N LEU A 378 14.41 23.31 9.40
CA LEU A 378 14.78 24.62 9.97
C LEU A 378 13.67 25.67 9.87
N ASP A 379 13.02 25.73 8.70
CA ASP A 379 11.95 26.70 8.45
C ASP A 379 10.68 26.38 9.24
N ALA A 380 10.46 25.11 9.64
CA ALA A 380 9.36 24.77 10.53
C ALA A 380 9.53 25.45 11.90
N VAL A 381 10.76 25.48 12.43
CA VAL A 381 11.07 26.15 13.70
C VAL A 381 10.89 27.66 13.57
N ARG A 382 11.39 28.28 12.49
CA ARG A 382 11.16 29.70 12.19
C ARG A 382 9.67 30.05 12.16
N ALA A 383 8.87 29.25 11.48
CA ALA A 383 7.43 29.46 11.38
C ALA A 383 6.72 29.23 12.72
N ALA A 384 7.14 28.21 13.48
CA ALA A 384 6.57 27.91 14.78
C ALA A 384 6.87 29.01 15.82
N ARG A 385 8.04 29.67 15.73
CA ARG A 385 8.38 30.82 16.58
C ARG A 385 7.52 32.06 16.33
N GLN A 386 6.89 32.17 15.15
CA GLN A 386 5.91 33.24 14.86
C GLN A 386 4.52 32.98 15.46
N LEU A 387 4.30 31.82 16.08
CA LEU A 387 3.07 31.49 16.78
C LEU A 387 3.17 31.96 18.25
N ASP A 388 2.69 33.17 18.53
CA ASP A 388 2.78 33.81 19.86
C ASP A 388 2.28 32.91 21.00
N GLU A 389 1.21 32.14 20.77
CA GLU A 389 0.64 31.23 21.78
C GLU A 389 1.53 30.03 22.10
N ALA A 390 2.44 29.65 21.19
CA ALA A 390 3.35 28.53 21.41
C ALA A 390 4.46 28.88 22.41
N ARG A 391 4.87 30.16 22.49
CA ARG A 391 5.92 30.65 23.42
C ARG A 391 7.18 29.79 23.37
N LEU A 392 7.69 29.52 22.16
CA LEU A 392 8.91 28.75 21.96
C LEU A 392 10.15 29.54 22.37
N GLY A 393 11.15 28.84 22.88
CA GLY A 393 12.46 29.41 23.19
C GLY A 393 13.46 29.27 22.03
N GLU A 394 14.68 29.70 22.31
CA GLU A 394 15.77 29.70 21.33
C GLU A 394 16.48 28.35 21.20
N GLN A 395 16.49 27.57 22.28
CA GLN A 395 17.20 26.29 22.35
C GLN A 395 16.51 25.25 21.46
N THR A 396 17.28 24.60 20.58
CA THR A 396 16.75 23.68 19.57
C THR A 396 17.63 22.46 19.44
N VAL A 397 17.04 21.28 19.58
CA VAL A 397 17.69 19.99 19.27
C VAL A 397 16.90 19.30 18.18
N VAL A 398 17.58 18.86 17.13
CA VAL A 398 16.94 18.16 16.01
C VAL A 398 16.98 16.66 16.30
N TRP A 399 15.84 16.00 16.18
CA TRP A 399 15.74 14.55 16.26
C TRP A 399 15.24 14.01 14.92
N GLY A 400 15.72 12.84 14.50
CA GLY A 400 15.13 12.18 13.34
C GLY A 400 15.43 10.70 13.23
N HIS A 401 14.55 9.95 12.57
CA HIS A 401 14.68 8.50 12.36
C HIS A 401 14.66 8.11 10.88
N SER A 402 15.49 7.15 10.47
CA SER A 402 15.48 6.61 9.09
C SER A 402 15.74 7.71 8.03
N GLN A 403 14.81 7.95 7.09
CA GLN A 403 14.82 9.14 6.23
C GLN A 403 15.04 10.42 7.05
N GLY A 404 14.26 10.58 8.11
CA GLY A 404 14.32 11.72 9.01
C GLY A 404 15.64 11.83 9.75
N GLY A 405 16.33 10.71 10.00
CA GLY A 405 17.68 10.72 10.55
C GLY A 405 18.69 11.30 9.55
N GLY A 406 18.55 10.97 8.25
CA GLY A 406 19.32 11.60 7.18
C GLY A 406 18.98 13.10 7.03
N ALA A 407 17.70 13.46 7.14
CA ALA A 407 17.25 14.86 7.13
C ALA A 407 17.78 15.66 8.34
N ALA A 408 17.82 15.05 9.53
CA ALA A 408 18.38 15.66 10.73
C ALA A 408 19.89 15.93 10.58
N LEU A 409 20.63 15.00 9.95
CA LEU A 409 22.03 15.24 9.60
C LEU A 409 22.16 16.41 8.62
N TRP A 410 21.41 16.43 7.51
CA TRP A 410 21.40 17.57 6.58
C TRP A 410 21.02 18.89 7.24
N THR A 411 20.07 18.87 8.17
CA THR A 411 19.68 20.04 8.98
C THR A 411 20.89 20.59 9.74
N GLY A 412 21.66 19.72 10.40
CA GLY A 412 22.88 20.11 11.10
C GLY A 412 24.03 20.58 10.20
N VAL A 413 24.06 20.15 8.94
CA VAL A 413 25.01 20.68 7.93
C VAL A 413 24.63 22.11 7.52
N LEU A 414 23.34 22.34 7.29
CA LEU A 414 22.84 23.58 6.68
C LEU A 414 22.63 24.71 7.67
N ALA A 415 22.40 24.39 8.96
CA ALA A 415 21.95 25.34 9.97
C ALA A 415 22.76 26.65 10.01
N ASP A 416 24.10 26.59 10.07
CA ASP A 416 24.95 27.78 10.21
C ASP A 416 24.86 28.74 9.00
N GLU A 417 24.66 28.21 7.79
CA GLU A 417 24.62 29.01 6.55
C GLU A 417 23.19 29.43 6.18
N TYR A 418 22.23 28.51 6.28
CA TYR A 418 20.85 28.71 5.85
C TYR A 418 19.96 29.34 6.93
N ALA A 419 20.14 28.93 8.19
CA ALA A 419 19.33 29.38 9.32
C ALA A 419 20.15 29.73 10.57
N PRO A 420 21.06 30.71 10.51
CA PRO A 420 21.85 31.14 11.66
C PRO A 420 21.00 31.72 12.81
N ASP A 421 19.75 32.09 12.54
CA ASP A 421 18.73 32.50 13.51
C ASP A 421 18.05 31.32 14.24
N VAL A 422 18.31 30.07 13.84
CA VAL A 422 17.87 28.85 14.51
C VAL A 422 19.11 28.12 15.05
N PRO A 423 19.65 28.54 16.20
CA PRO A 423 20.82 27.88 16.78
C PRO A 423 20.48 26.45 17.20
N LEU A 424 21.32 25.50 16.80
CA LEU A 424 21.16 24.09 17.15
C LEU A 424 22.10 23.71 18.30
N ASP A 425 21.53 23.19 19.39
CA ASP A 425 22.28 22.67 20.55
C ASP A 425 22.77 21.22 20.32
N GLY A 426 22.20 20.53 19.33
CA GLY A 426 22.63 19.20 18.91
C GLY A 426 21.70 18.56 17.89
N VAL A 427 22.18 17.46 17.29
CA VAL A 427 21.40 16.62 16.38
C VAL A 427 21.45 15.17 16.85
N ALA A 428 20.28 14.55 17.05
CA ALA A 428 20.12 13.13 17.32
C ALA A 428 19.56 12.41 16.09
N ALA A 429 20.42 11.64 15.41
CA ALA A 429 20.09 10.89 14.21
C ALA A 429 19.98 9.38 14.53
N LEU A 430 18.78 8.82 14.38
CA LEU A 430 18.44 7.46 14.80
C LEU A 430 18.27 6.55 13.57
N ALA A 431 19.12 5.54 13.42
CA ALA A 431 19.27 4.72 12.22
C ALA A 431 19.19 5.56 10.93
N PRO A 432 20.03 6.61 10.79
CA PRO A 432 19.87 7.57 9.72
C PRO A 432 20.16 6.97 8.35
N ALA A 433 19.42 7.41 7.33
CA ALA A 433 19.73 7.12 5.94
C ALA A 433 20.99 7.91 5.51
N ALA A 434 22.16 7.44 5.95
CA ALA A 434 23.46 8.09 5.78
C ALA A 434 24.35 7.44 4.70
N ASP A 435 23.87 6.39 4.04
CA ASP A 435 24.45 5.82 2.81
C ASP A 435 23.34 5.47 1.83
N LEU A 436 22.96 6.43 0.98
CA LEU A 436 21.82 6.26 0.08
C LEU A 436 22.12 5.29 -1.08
N ALA A 437 23.38 5.21 -1.52
CA ALA A 437 23.78 4.27 -2.56
C ALA A 437 23.79 2.84 -2.03
N GLY A 438 24.35 2.61 -0.83
CA GLY A 438 24.28 1.32 -0.13
C GLY A 438 22.83 0.89 0.10
N LEU A 439 22.01 1.77 0.68
CA LEU A 439 20.57 1.52 0.86
C LEU A 439 19.90 1.09 -0.45
N ALA A 440 20.07 1.88 -1.53
CA ALA A 440 19.46 1.56 -2.82
C ALA A 440 19.94 0.21 -3.39
N GLY A 441 21.21 -0.14 -3.18
CA GLY A 441 21.80 -1.41 -3.59
C GLY A 441 21.26 -2.62 -2.81
N ASP A 442 20.89 -2.43 -1.54
CA ASP A 442 20.42 -3.50 -0.66
C ASP A 442 18.91 -3.77 -0.78
N LEU A 443 18.11 -2.75 -1.10
CA LEU A 443 16.65 -2.84 -1.24
C LEU A 443 16.15 -4.03 -2.10
N PRO A 444 16.78 -4.42 -3.23
CA PRO A 444 16.35 -5.59 -4.01
C PRO A 444 16.42 -6.92 -3.26
N SER A 445 17.20 -7.00 -2.19
CA SER A 445 17.36 -8.21 -1.36
C SER A 445 16.40 -8.25 -0.16
N LEU A 446 15.74 -7.13 0.14
CA LEU A 446 14.89 -6.96 1.31
C LEU A 446 13.42 -7.24 0.98
N THR A 447 12.71 -7.84 1.93
CA THR A 447 11.27 -8.03 1.79
C THR A 447 10.56 -6.68 1.92
N GLY A 448 9.89 -6.24 0.85
CA GLY A 448 9.23 -4.93 0.80
C GLY A 448 10.16 -3.80 0.34
N GLY A 449 11.40 -4.12 -0.04
CA GLY A 449 12.34 -3.12 -0.56
C GLY A 449 11.90 -2.53 -1.91
N SER A 450 11.08 -3.24 -2.69
CA SER A 450 10.48 -2.70 -3.92
C SER A 450 9.57 -1.48 -3.66
N LEU A 451 8.91 -1.41 -2.50
CA LEU A 451 8.10 -0.26 -2.10
C LEU A 451 8.97 0.96 -1.83
N VAL A 452 10.02 0.81 -1.01
CA VAL A 452 10.97 1.90 -0.74
C VAL A 452 11.65 2.35 -2.03
N MET A 453 12.06 1.40 -2.88
CA MET A 453 12.67 1.71 -4.18
C MET A 453 11.69 2.46 -5.10
N SER A 454 10.39 2.18 -5.01
CA SER A 454 9.39 2.93 -5.77
C SER A 454 9.31 4.40 -5.34
N PHE A 455 9.49 4.69 -4.05
CA PHE A 455 9.58 6.05 -3.52
C PHE A 455 10.84 6.77 -4.01
N VAL A 456 11.99 6.10 -3.94
CA VAL A 456 13.26 6.63 -4.46
C VAL A 456 13.14 7.01 -5.93
N ILE A 457 12.70 6.07 -6.78
CA ILE A 457 12.57 6.31 -8.22
C ILE A 457 11.55 7.42 -8.51
N ALA A 458 10.42 7.42 -7.81
CA ALA A 458 9.38 8.43 -8.03
C ALA A 458 9.82 9.84 -7.63
N ALA A 459 10.52 10.01 -6.51
CA ALA A 459 11.04 11.31 -6.10
C ALA A 459 12.17 11.77 -7.02
N TYR A 460 13.17 10.92 -7.25
CA TYR A 460 14.36 11.29 -8.02
C TYR A 460 14.01 11.58 -9.49
N ALA A 461 13.11 10.83 -10.12
CA ALA A 461 12.69 11.10 -11.49
C ALA A 461 11.78 12.33 -11.64
N GLN A 462 11.24 12.87 -10.54
CA GLN A 462 10.48 14.13 -10.55
C GLN A 462 11.36 15.35 -10.23
N VAL A 463 12.41 15.17 -9.42
CA VAL A 463 13.31 16.26 -9.01
C VAL A 463 14.51 16.41 -9.93
N TYR A 464 15.03 15.30 -10.48
CA TYR A 464 16.22 15.30 -11.35
C TYR A 464 15.86 14.90 -12.78
N GLU A 465 16.08 15.81 -13.73
CA GLU A 465 15.74 15.60 -15.16
C GLU A 465 16.54 14.46 -15.81
N ASP A 466 17.72 14.15 -15.28
CA ASP A 466 18.61 13.09 -15.77
C ASP A 466 18.27 11.70 -15.22
N VAL A 467 17.32 11.58 -14.28
CA VAL A 467 16.82 10.30 -13.76
C VAL A 467 15.48 9.98 -14.41
N THR A 468 15.37 8.82 -15.07
CA THR A 468 14.13 8.43 -15.76
C THR A 468 13.65 7.04 -15.37
N TYR A 469 12.32 6.87 -15.31
CA TYR A 469 11.69 5.56 -15.12
C TYR A 469 12.16 4.54 -16.15
N ARG A 470 12.32 4.95 -17.42
CA ARG A 470 12.67 4.05 -18.52
C ARG A 470 14.05 3.39 -18.37
N GLU A 471 14.97 4.08 -17.70
CA GLU A 471 16.34 3.59 -17.50
C GLU A 471 16.43 2.60 -16.34
N TYR A 472 15.68 2.84 -15.26
CA TYR A 472 15.80 2.09 -14.01
C TYR A 472 14.65 1.11 -13.75
N VAL A 473 13.49 1.29 -14.37
CA VAL A 473 12.30 0.46 -14.16
C VAL A 473 12.02 -0.40 -15.38
N ARG A 474 11.69 -1.68 -15.15
CA ARG A 474 11.32 -2.61 -16.23
C ARG A 474 10.09 -2.05 -16.99
N PRO A 475 10.03 -2.13 -18.34
CA PRO A 475 8.93 -1.54 -19.12
C PRO A 475 7.52 -1.97 -18.71
N GLY A 476 7.35 -3.19 -18.17
CA GLY A 476 6.07 -3.69 -17.66
C GLY A 476 5.76 -3.33 -16.21
N ALA A 477 6.72 -2.77 -15.48
CA ALA A 477 6.61 -2.46 -14.06
C ALA A 477 6.35 -0.98 -13.78
N GLU A 478 6.53 -0.07 -14.75
CA GLU A 478 6.41 1.38 -14.52
C GLU A 478 5.06 1.78 -13.91
N VAL A 479 3.95 1.29 -14.45
CA VAL A 479 2.61 1.56 -13.92
C VAL A 479 2.48 1.07 -12.47
N THR A 480 3.05 -0.09 -12.18
CA THR A 480 3.06 -0.67 -10.83
C THR A 480 3.90 0.15 -9.89
N VAL A 481 5.10 0.59 -10.29
CA VAL A 481 5.99 1.43 -9.48
C VAL A 481 5.34 2.78 -9.17
N ARG A 482 4.69 3.41 -10.15
CA ARG A 482 3.95 4.65 -9.94
C ARG A 482 2.80 4.47 -8.95
N GLU A 483 2.04 3.38 -9.06
CA GLU A 483 0.95 3.05 -8.13
C GLU A 483 1.45 2.67 -6.73
N MET A 484 2.60 2.00 -6.62
CA MET A 484 3.27 1.73 -5.34
C MET A 484 3.70 3.03 -4.66
N ALA A 485 4.23 3.98 -5.44
CA ALA A 485 4.65 5.28 -4.94
C ALA A 485 3.50 6.15 -4.42
N THR A 486 2.25 5.86 -4.77
CA THR A 486 1.08 6.55 -4.20
C THR A 486 0.61 5.97 -2.86
N ARG A 487 1.27 4.94 -2.32
CA ARG A 487 0.90 4.31 -1.04
C ARG A 487 1.65 4.94 0.13
N CYS A 488 1.01 4.99 1.29
CA CYS A 488 1.64 5.41 2.54
C CYS A 488 2.02 4.21 3.41
N PHE A 489 3.12 4.26 4.14
CA PHE A 489 3.56 3.19 5.04
C PHE A 489 2.57 2.91 6.18
N ALA A 490 1.96 3.97 6.73
CA ALA A 490 1.02 3.89 7.86
C ALA A 490 -0.44 3.57 7.44
N ASP A 491 -0.73 3.39 6.14
CA ASP A 491 -2.08 3.08 5.67
C ASP A 491 -2.43 1.60 5.95
N PRO A 492 -3.56 1.29 6.64
CA PRO A 492 -4.07 -0.07 6.76
C PRO A 492 -4.23 -0.79 5.41
N ALA A 493 -4.46 -0.07 4.30
CA ALA A 493 -4.48 -0.65 2.95
C ALA A 493 -3.09 -1.12 2.49
N THR A 494 -2.01 -0.45 2.90
CA THR A 494 -0.63 -0.91 2.68
C THR A 494 -0.34 -2.13 3.52
N LEU A 495 -0.80 -2.19 4.77
CA LEU A 495 -0.64 -3.36 5.64
C LEU A 495 -1.39 -4.58 5.08
N VAL A 496 -2.60 -4.40 4.55
CA VAL A 496 -3.35 -5.44 3.83
C VAL A 496 -2.68 -5.83 2.51
N SER A 497 -2.13 -4.86 1.76
CA SER A 497 -1.43 -5.11 0.49
C SER A 497 -0.10 -5.85 0.72
N VAL A 498 0.65 -5.47 1.76
CA VAL A 498 1.89 -6.11 2.20
C VAL A 498 1.60 -7.50 2.76
N LEU A 499 0.56 -7.70 3.58
CA LEU A 499 0.14 -9.04 4.03
C LEU A 499 -0.32 -9.92 2.85
N ALA A 500 -1.01 -9.35 1.87
CA ALA A 500 -1.40 -10.06 0.65
C ALA A 500 -0.17 -10.42 -0.22
N LEU A 501 0.83 -9.54 -0.30
CA LEU A 501 2.12 -9.79 -0.95
C LEU A 501 2.91 -10.88 -0.20
N MET A 502 3.10 -10.74 1.11
CA MET A 502 3.79 -11.71 1.96
C MET A 502 3.09 -13.09 1.97
N GLY A 503 1.76 -13.12 1.85
CA GLY A 503 0.97 -14.35 1.80
C GLY A 503 1.01 -15.09 0.46
N LEU A 504 1.42 -14.45 -0.64
CA LEU A 504 1.22 -14.98 -2.00
C LEU A 504 2.42 -14.82 -2.97
N SER A 505 3.46 -14.02 -2.69
CA SER A 505 4.63 -13.87 -3.58
C SER A 505 5.85 -13.18 -2.96
N ARG A 506 7.05 -13.45 -3.50
CA ARG A 506 8.26 -12.64 -3.27
C ARG A 506 8.04 -11.20 -3.76
N ASP A 507 8.81 -10.26 -3.22
CA ASP A 507 8.84 -8.85 -3.63
C ASP A 507 8.98 -8.72 -5.17
N PRO A 508 8.20 -7.88 -5.88
CA PRO A 508 8.31 -7.77 -7.32
C PRO A 508 9.69 -7.26 -7.75
N ASP A 509 10.28 -7.92 -8.73
CA ASP A 509 11.48 -7.45 -9.42
C ASP A 509 11.09 -6.30 -10.37
N ILE A 510 11.28 -5.06 -9.89
CA ILE A 510 10.89 -3.83 -10.61
C ILE A 510 12.02 -3.21 -11.42
N LEU A 511 13.28 -3.55 -11.13
CA LEU A 511 14.46 -2.83 -11.64
C LEU A 511 14.95 -3.38 -12.98
N ALA A 512 15.20 -2.50 -13.94
CA ALA A 512 15.80 -2.83 -15.23
C ALA A 512 17.34 -2.82 -15.19
N SER A 513 17.91 -2.00 -14.31
CA SER A 513 19.34 -1.74 -14.15
C SER A 513 19.69 -1.58 -12.66
N ASP A 514 20.99 -1.58 -12.36
CA ASP A 514 21.49 -1.37 -11.01
C ASP A 514 21.21 0.09 -10.56
N PRO A 515 20.45 0.30 -9.47
CA PRO A 515 20.06 1.64 -9.00
C PRO A 515 21.25 2.44 -8.44
N THR A 516 22.37 1.78 -8.14
CA THR A 516 23.60 2.41 -7.66
C THR A 516 24.48 2.95 -8.80
N SER A 517 24.07 2.74 -10.05
CA SER A 517 24.80 3.14 -11.25
C SER A 517 24.11 4.29 -12.01
N GLY A 518 24.85 4.94 -12.91
CA GLY A 518 24.33 5.99 -13.78
C GLY A 518 23.87 7.24 -13.02
N PRO A 519 22.97 8.06 -13.62
CA PRO A 519 22.44 9.27 -12.99
C PRO A 519 21.83 9.04 -11.60
N LEU A 520 21.00 8.01 -11.40
CA LEU A 520 20.37 7.73 -10.10
C LEU A 520 21.43 7.48 -9.01
N GLY A 521 22.42 6.63 -9.27
CA GLY A 521 23.50 6.37 -8.33
C GLY A 521 24.30 7.62 -7.97
N ALA A 522 24.60 8.46 -8.97
CA ALA A 522 25.30 9.73 -8.75
C ALA A 522 24.46 10.71 -7.90
N ARG A 523 23.14 10.79 -8.15
CA ARG A 523 22.24 11.63 -7.36
C ARG A 523 22.06 11.10 -5.93
N LEU A 524 21.98 9.79 -5.74
CA LEU A 524 21.93 9.19 -4.41
C LEU A 524 23.19 9.54 -3.62
N ALA A 525 24.37 9.37 -4.21
CA ALA A 525 25.63 9.75 -3.58
C ALA A 525 25.72 11.25 -3.26
N ALA A 526 25.19 12.12 -4.13
CA ALA A 526 25.16 13.56 -3.90
C ALA A 526 24.21 13.99 -2.76
N ASN A 527 23.24 13.15 -2.40
CA ASN A 527 22.28 13.42 -1.33
C ASN A 527 22.59 12.67 -0.03
N THR A 528 23.66 11.87 0.01
CA THR A 528 24.21 11.36 1.26
C THR A 528 24.67 12.54 2.13
N PRO A 529 24.25 12.64 3.41
CA PRO A 529 24.66 13.73 4.28
C PRO A 529 26.20 13.83 4.36
N PRO A 530 26.80 15.00 4.15
CA PRO A 530 28.24 15.15 4.30
C PRO A 530 28.69 14.97 5.77
N ALA A 531 29.98 14.70 5.96
CA ALA A 531 30.57 14.42 7.26
C ALA A 531 31.04 15.69 7.99
N ASP A 532 30.27 16.78 7.91
CA ASP A 532 30.66 18.14 8.32
C ASP A 532 29.71 18.78 9.34
N VAL A 533 28.68 18.09 9.82
CA VAL A 533 27.66 18.60 10.78
C VAL A 533 28.25 19.27 12.02
N ALA A 534 28.17 20.61 12.09
CA ALA A 534 28.87 21.51 13.03
C ALA A 534 28.62 21.24 14.54
N VAL A 535 27.46 20.73 14.88
CA VAL A 535 26.96 20.62 16.25
C VAL A 535 27.19 19.23 16.85
N PRO A 536 27.07 19.06 18.18
CA PRO A 536 27.17 17.75 18.80
C PRO A 536 26.19 16.74 18.22
N LEU A 537 26.69 15.55 17.86
CA LEU A 537 25.90 14.47 17.27
C LEU A 537 25.65 13.34 18.27
N LEU A 538 24.40 12.87 18.36
CA LEU A 538 24.06 11.54 18.83
C LEU A 538 23.65 10.70 17.62
N ILE A 539 24.30 9.57 17.40
CA ILE A 539 23.90 8.59 16.39
C ILE A 539 23.50 7.31 17.12
N GLY A 540 22.24 6.93 17.01
CA GLY A 540 21.73 5.67 17.55
C GLY A 540 21.53 4.64 16.44
N GLN A 541 22.01 3.42 16.61
CA GLN A 541 21.87 2.35 15.60
C GLN A 541 21.39 1.04 16.24
N GLY A 542 20.45 0.37 15.57
CA GLY A 542 20.07 -0.99 15.91
C GLY A 542 21.12 -1.99 15.41
N ALA A 543 21.63 -2.86 16.28
CA ALA A 543 22.62 -3.87 15.90
C ALA A 543 22.06 -4.92 14.92
N ALA A 544 20.74 -5.11 14.93
CA ALA A 544 20.03 -6.07 14.09
C ALA A 544 19.26 -5.41 12.94
N ASP A 545 19.54 -4.13 12.65
CA ASP A 545 18.89 -3.37 11.59
C ASP A 545 19.15 -4.00 10.21
N ARG A 546 18.06 -4.33 9.52
CA ARG A 546 18.08 -4.97 8.19
C ARG A 546 17.84 -3.99 7.05
N LEU A 547 17.47 -2.75 7.33
CA LEU A 547 17.21 -1.73 6.31
C LEU A 547 18.38 -0.75 6.20
N ILE A 548 18.83 -0.21 7.33
CA ILE A 548 20.02 0.63 7.43
C ILE A 548 21.10 -0.22 8.08
N LEU A 549 21.96 -0.81 7.25
CA LEU A 549 22.92 -1.79 7.73
C LEU A 549 23.95 -1.13 8.65
N ARG A 550 24.18 -1.77 9.81
CA ARG A 550 25.21 -1.33 10.77
C ARG A 550 26.56 -1.09 10.11
N GLU A 551 26.99 -1.95 9.19
CA GLU A 551 28.28 -1.82 8.51
C GLU A 551 28.41 -0.49 7.75
N THR A 552 27.36 -0.09 7.01
CA THR A 552 27.34 1.20 6.31
C THR A 552 27.30 2.38 7.29
N GLN A 553 26.58 2.21 8.41
CA GLN A 553 26.51 3.23 9.45
C GLN A 553 27.86 3.41 10.17
N ASP A 554 28.55 2.31 10.49
CA ASP A 554 29.87 2.32 11.12
C ASP A 554 30.88 3.08 10.23
N ALA A 555 30.83 2.87 8.91
CA ALA A 555 31.67 3.57 7.95
C ALA A 555 31.36 5.09 7.87
N TYR A 556 30.09 5.47 7.93
CA TYR A 556 29.69 6.88 7.99
C TYR A 556 30.21 7.55 9.28
N VAL A 557 30.05 6.89 10.43
CA VAL A 557 30.57 7.38 11.72
C VAL A 557 32.10 7.46 11.69
N ASP A 558 32.81 6.50 11.09
CA ASP A 558 34.26 6.59 10.89
C ASP A 558 34.65 7.86 10.13
N GLY A 559 33.88 8.23 9.09
CA GLY A 559 34.06 9.47 8.33
C GLY A 559 33.90 10.73 9.18
N LEU A 560 32.82 10.81 9.98
CA LEU A 560 32.60 11.91 10.94
C LEU A 560 33.76 12.02 11.95
N CYS A 561 34.23 10.88 12.48
CA CYS A 561 35.33 10.85 13.43
C CYS A 561 36.65 11.31 12.81
N ALA A 562 36.93 10.89 11.58
CA ALA A 562 38.11 11.32 10.84
C ALA A 562 38.07 12.83 10.52
N ALA A 563 36.88 13.39 10.32
CA ALA A 563 36.65 14.82 10.16
C ALA A 563 36.70 15.62 11.49
N GLY A 564 36.94 14.97 12.63
CA GLY A 564 37.07 15.61 13.94
C GLY A 564 35.75 16.11 14.52
N ARG A 565 34.62 15.57 14.04
CA ARG A 565 33.28 15.89 14.55
C ARG A 565 33.08 15.34 15.97
N GLN A 566 32.21 15.99 16.74
CA GLN A 566 31.80 15.52 18.07
C GLN A 566 30.66 14.51 17.92
N VAL A 567 30.93 13.23 18.13
CA VAL A 567 29.96 12.15 17.89
C VAL A 567 29.84 11.24 19.10
N ASP A 568 28.63 11.07 19.60
CA ASP A 568 28.23 10.01 20.51
C ASP A 568 27.50 8.93 19.70
N TYR A 569 28.21 7.84 19.37
CA TYR A 569 27.65 6.75 18.59
C TYR A 569 27.28 5.58 19.50
N ARG A 570 26.00 5.19 19.50
CA ARG A 570 25.45 4.17 20.38
C ARG A 570 24.78 3.07 19.58
N VAL A 571 25.20 1.83 19.82
CA VAL A 571 24.67 0.64 19.17
C VAL A 571 23.85 -0.19 20.16
N TYR A 572 22.63 -0.54 19.79
CA TYR A 572 21.68 -1.22 20.66
C TYR A 572 21.44 -2.67 20.22
N GLU A 573 21.78 -3.62 21.09
CA GLU A 573 21.65 -5.06 20.82
C GLU A 573 20.22 -5.51 20.62
N GLY A 574 20.04 -6.44 19.68
CA GLY A 574 18.75 -7.04 19.37
C GLY A 574 17.68 -6.07 18.84
N ARG A 575 18.03 -4.79 18.62
CA ARG A 575 17.14 -3.79 18.03
C ARG A 575 17.32 -3.76 16.51
N ASP A 576 16.21 -3.95 15.80
CA ASP A 576 16.07 -3.75 14.36
C ASP A 576 15.65 -2.30 14.07
N HIS A 577 15.35 -1.95 12.82
CA HIS A 577 15.14 -0.59 12.34
C HIS A 577 14.10 0.24 13.11
N VAL A 578 12.85 -0.25 13.21
CA VAL A 578 11.76 0.42 13.95
C VAL A 578 11.79 0.12 15.46
N PRO A 579 12.06 -1.13 15.91
CA PRO A 579 12.19 -1.43 17.34
C PRO A 579 13.26 -0.61 18.08
N LEU A 580 14.20 0.01 17.37
CA LEU A 580 15.18 0.97 17.91
C LEU A 580 14.53 2.19 18.58
N VAL A 581 13.42 2.68 18.06
CA VAL A 581 12.77 3.94 18.50
C VAL A 581 11.41 3.71 19.17
N GLN A 582 11.03 2.43 19.36
CA GLN A 582 9.83 2.08 20.11
C GLN A 582 9.98 2.45 21.60
N PRO A 583 8.87 2.70 22.34
CA PRO A 583 8.92 3.15 23.73
C PRO A 583 9.68 2.22 24.69
N ASP A 584 9.74 0.91 24.38
CA ASP A 584 10.47 -0.07 25.18
C ASP A 584 11.99 -0.10 24.92
N SER A 585 12.47 0.70 23.96
CA SER A 585 13.87 0.74 23.59
C SER A 585 14.74 1.41 24.67
N PRO A 586 15.90 0.82 25.02
CA PRO A 586 16.86 1.47 25.92
C PRO A 586 17.42 2.78 25.36
N LEU A 587 17.29 3.01 24.05
CA LEU A 587 17.65 4.28 23.42
C LEU A 587 16.83 5.45 23.96
N ILE A 588 15.55 5.26 24.30
CA ILE A 588 14.65 6.35 24.69
C ILE A 588 15.13 7.12 25.92
N PRO A 589 15.36 6.49 27.10
CA PRO A 589 15.84 7.23 28.26
C PRO A 589 17.20 7.89 28.01
N GLU A 590 18.04 7.27 27.20
CA GLU A 590 19.35 7.78 26.81
C GLU A 590 19.29 8.99 25.88
N LEU A 591 18.37 9.00 24.92
CA LEU A 591 18.08 10.12 24.03
C LEU A 591 17.56 11.32 24.81
N LEU A 592 16.63 11.09 25.75
CA LEU A 592 16.10 12.13 26.64
C LEU A 592 17.20 12.74 27.50
N GLU A 593 18.08 11.91 28.09
CA GLU A 593 19.20 12.38 28.90
C GLU A 593 20.20 13.21 28.08
N TRP A 594 20.60 12.69 26.92
CA TRP A 594 21.52 13.39 26.02
C TRP A 594 20.93 14.74 25.59
N THR A 595 19.65 14.77 25.24
CA THR A 595 18.95 15.99 24.83
C THR A 595 18.88 17.00 25.96
N ARG A 596 18.56 16.57 27.19
CA ARG A 596 18.57 17.46 28.37
C ARG A 596 19.93 18.11 28.58
N SER A 597 21.01 17.35 28.41
CA SER A 597 22.38 17.85 28.55
C SER A 597 22.73 18.88 27.45
N ARG A 598 22.28 18.67 26.21
CA ARG A 598 22.44 19.66 25.12
C ARG A 598 21.67 20.94 25.40
N LEU A 599 20.40 20.82 25.76
CA LEU A 599 19.55 21.96 26.12
C LEU A 599 20.05 22.71 27.37
N ALA A 600 20.76 22.04 28.28
CA ALA A 600 21.38 22.69 29.44
C ALA A 600 22.69 23.44 29.09
N GLY A 601 23.22 23.28 27.87
CA GLY A 601 24.50 23.86 27.46
C GLY A 601 25.71 23.17 28.11
N ASP A 602 25.56 21.91 28.52
CA ASP A 602 26.66 21.16 29.14
C ASP A 602 27.82 20.95 28.16
N PRO A 603 29.08 21.00 28.62
CA PRO A 603 30.23 20.70 27.78
C PRO A 603 30.17 19.30 27.18
N VAL A 604 30.50 19.20 25.89
CA VAL A 604 30.62 17.92 25.18
C VAL A 604 32.09 17.52 25.13
N GLU A 605 32.38 16.27 25.48
CA GLU A 605 33.74 15.73 25.35
C GLU A 605 34.17 15.75 23.87
N PRO A 606 35.39 16.22 23.57
CA PRO A 606 35.85 16.33 22.20
C PRO A 606 36.05 14.94 21.57
N GLY A 607 35.72 14.86 20.28
CA GLY A 607 35.96 13.66 19.46
C GLY A 607 34.79 12.69 19.43
N CYS A 608 35.11 11.42 19.19
CA CYS A 608 34.13 10.37 19.01
C CYS A 608 34.09 9.40 20.19
N VAL A 609 32.91 9.27 20.78
CA VAL A 609 32.58 8.26 21.78
C VAL A 609 31.77 7.16 21.09
N ARG A 610 32.14 5.90 21.35
CA ARG A 610 31.38 4.73 20.88
C ARG A 610 30.95 3.90 22.07
N SER A 611 29.68 3.52 22.10
CA SER A 611 29.11 2.64 23.11
C SER A 611 28.21 1.59 22.49
N GLY A 612 28.08 0.46 23.17
CA GLY A 612 27.45 -0.73 22.63
C GLY A 612 28.44 -1.78 22.14
N PRO A 613 27.94 -2.88 21.56
CA PRO A 613 28.70 -4.10 21.22
C PRO A 613 29.36 -4.09 19.85
#